data_AF-A0A8X7T2N2-F1
#
_entry.id   AF-A0A8X7T2N2-F1
#
_cell.length_a   1.000
_cell.length_b   1.000
_cell.length_c   1.000
_cell.angle_alpha   90.00
_cell.angle_beta   90.00
_cell.angle_gamma   90.00
#
_symmetry.space_group_name_H-M   'P 1'
#
loop_
_entity.id
_entity.type
_entity.pdbx_description
1 polymer ?
#
loop_
_entity_poly.entity_id
_entity_poly.type
_entity_poly.pdbx_seq_one_letter_code
_entity_poly.pdbx_strand_id
1 'polypeptide(L)'
;MMSSASSAGEARSPRGTHTFFFYGTLVHPAILERVIGNPGAHLRVRNALLPAHATWHVQKVDYPALVPISERRPQQQHPSSSSDTDAEIVVPGTLVSGLTDRDLRYLDLFEGDEYVRKEVDVRPAVEGEGISNALRPRDASLADILADLDPATTALEGQNPAASSTVRAQAYLWCAPLSMLEDRRWIFAEFAREKAKRWVGAQADHEYTDVDRTRSGNGA
;
A
#
# COMPACT_ATOMS: atom_id res chain seq x y z
N MET A 1 -31.47 -2.76 37.15
CA MET A 1 -30.07 -3.11 36.86
C MET A 1 -29.97 -3.65 35.43
N MET A 2 -29.98 -2.74 34.45
CA MET A 2 -29.78 -3.09 33.04
C MET A 2 -28.32 -2.82 32.69
N SER A 3 -27.59 -3.84 32.26
CA SER A 3 -26.39 -3.72 31.42
C SER A 3 -26.08 -5.09 30.85
N SER A 4 -26.72 -5.41 29.73
CA SER A 4 -26.23 -6.45 28.82
C SER A 4 -25.32 -5.75 27.82
N ALA A 5 -24.02 -5.98 27.92
CA ALA A 5 -23.05 -5.53 26.93
C ALA A 5 -23.20 -6.42 25.68
N SER A 6 -23.68 -5.84 24.59
CA SER A 6 -23.62 -6.47 23.27
C SER A 6 -22.16 -6.49 22.81
N SER A 7 -21.59 -7.68 22.72
CA SER A 7 -20.30 -7.93 22.09
C SER A 7 -20.42 -7.62 20.59
N ALA A 8 -19.67 -6.61 20.14
CA ALA A 8 -19.51 -6.31 18.73
C ALA A 8 -18.84 -7.50 18.04
N GLY A 9 -19.52 -8.07 17.05
CA GLY A 9 -19.03 -9.21 16.29
C GLY A 9 -17.80 -8.81 15.47
N GLU A 10 -16.68 -9.42 15.79
CA GLU A 10 -15.48 -9.42 14.97
C GLU A 10 -15.84 -10.09 13.63
N ALA A 11 -15.87 -9.32 12.55
CA ALA A 11 -16.11 -9.83 11.21
C ALA A 11 -14.97 -10.79 10.86
N ARG A 12 -15.21 -12.08 11.04
CA ARG A 12 -14.23 -13.14 10.80
C ARG A 12 -13.91 -13.16 9.31
N SER A 13 -12.69 -12.77 8.93
CA SER A 13 -12.19 -12.93 7.55
C SER A 13 -12.45 -14.35 7.07
N PRO A 14 -12.92 -14.55 5.83
CA PRO A 14 -13.10 -15.89 5.28
C PRO A 14 -11.78 -16.66 5.36
N ARG A 15 -11.83 -17.93 5.80
CA ARG A 15 -10.63 -18.74 6.05
C ARG A 15 -9.73 -18.74 4.81
N GLY A 16 -8.47 -18.32 4.95
CA GLY A 16 -7.48 -18.33 3.87
C GLY A 16 -7.41 -17.05 3.02
N THR A 17 -7.97 -15.93 3.48
CA THR A 17 -7.74 -14.62 2.86
C THR A 17 -7.00 -13.66 3.77
N HIS A 18 -6.33 -12.69 3.15
CA HIS A 18 -5.45 -11.72 3.79
C HIS A 18 -5.88 -10.30 3.43
N THR A 19 -5.51 -9.37 4.32
CA THR A 19 -5.66 -7.94 4.13
C THR A 19 -4.28 -7.32 4.02
N PHE A 20 -4.04 -6.52 2.99
CA PHE A 20 -2.81 -5.80 2.73
C PHE A 20 -3.03 -4.30 2.63
N PHE A 21 -1.99 -3.55 2.96
CA PHE A 21 -1.85 -2.14 2.66
C PHE A 21 -0.77 -1.95 1.60
N PHE A 22 -1.14 -1.32 0.48
CA PHE A 22 -0.21 -0.95 -0.58
C PHE A 22 -0.02 0.56 -0.63
N TYR A 23 1.22 1.00 -0.78
CA TYR A 23 1.64 2.40 -0.73
C TYR A 23 2.55 2.79 -1.90
N GLY A 24 2.67 1.91 -2.89
CA GLY A 24 3.55 2.04 -4.05
C GLY A 24 2.78 1.85 -5.35
N THR A 25 3.38 1.20 -6.33
CA THR A 25 2.77 0.96 -7.66
C THR A 25 1.56 0.02 -7.60
N LEU A 26 1.52 -0.90 -6.64
CA LEU A 26 0.41 -1.85 -6.43
C LEU A 26 -0.92 -1.19 -6.03
N VAL A 27 -0.95 0.12 -5.75
CA VAL A 27 -2.22 0.84 -5.61
C VAL A 27 -2.98 0.91 -6.94
N HIS A 28 -2.30 0.76 -8.08
CA HIS A 28 -2.91 0.80 -9.41
C HIS A 28 -3.60 -0.53 -9.74
N PRO A 29 -4.88 -0.53 -10.16
CA PRO A 29 -5.64 -1.76 -10.34
C PRO A 29 -5.09 -2.68 -11.43
N ALA A 30 -4.59 -2.11 -12.54
CA ALA A 30 -3.97 -2.90 -13.61
C ALA A 30 -2.61 -3.51 -13.22
N ILE A 31 -1.82 -2.83 -12.36
CA ILE A 31 -0.55 -3.37 -11.87
C ILE A 31 -0.83 -4.49 -10.89
N LEU A 32 -1.75 -4.27 -9.94
CA LEU A 32 -2.17 -5.31 -9.00
C LEU A 32 -2.70 -6.55 -9.74
N GLU A 33 -3.59 -6.38 -10.72
CA GLU A 33 -4.06 -7.47 -11.58
C GLU A 33 -2.92 -8.19 -12.29
N ARG A 34 -2.00 -7.43 -12.90
CA ARG A 34 -0.85 -8.01 -13.59
C ARG A 34 0.03 -8.78 -12.61
N VAL A 35 0.19 -8.35 -11.36
CA VAL A 35 1.03 -9.03 -10.37
C VAL A 35 0.35 -10.25 -9.75
N ILE A 36 -0.97 -10.24 -9.50
CA ILE A 36 -1.67 -11.41 -8.94
C ILE A 36 -2.16 -12.41 -10.01
N GLY A 37 -2.26 -11.96 -11.26
CA GLY A 37 -2.54 -12.82 -12.41
C GLY A 37 -4.02 -13.15 -12.58
N ASN A 38 -4.87 -12.29 -12.04
CA ASN A 38 -6.32 -12.37 -12.15
C ASN A 38 -6.94 -10.97 -11.93
N PRO A 39 -8.22 -10.76 -12.34
CA PRO A 39 -8.80 -9.43 -12.29
C PRO A 39 -8.98 -8.78 -10.91
N GLY A 40 -8.77 -9.55 -9.84
CA GLY A 40 -9.01 -9.10 -8.47
C GLY A 40 -10.50 -8.85 -8.18
N ALA A 41 -11.42 -9.56 -8.85
CA ALA A 41 -12.86 -9.39 -8.65
C ALA A 41 -13.28 -9.72 -7.19
N HIS A 42 -12.57 -10.67 -6.57
CA HIS A 42 -12.71 -11.06 -5.17
C HIS A 42 -12.10 -10.06 -4.19
N LEU A 43 -11.23 -9.15 -4.66
CA LEU A 43 -10.60 -8.15 -3.81
C LEU A 43 -11.58 -7.03 -3.47
N ARG A 44 -11.41 -6.45 -2.29
CA ARG A 44 -12.09 -5.21 -1.91
C ARG A 44 -11.06 -4.16 -1.55
N VAL A 45 -11.15 -3.01 -2.20
CA VAL A 45 -10.15 -1.95 -2.19
C VAL A 45 -10.77 -0.66 -1.68
N ARG A 46 -10.10 0.00 -0.73
CA ARG A 46 -10.46 1.33 -0.24
C ARG A 46 -9.21 2.12 0.13
N ASN A 47 -9.30 3.44 0.06
CA ASN A 47 -8.21 4.32 0.45
C ASN A 47 -8.00 4.21 1.97
N ALA A 48 -6.75 4.35 2.39
CA ALA A 48 -6.38 4.23 3.78
C ALA A 48 -5.06 4.97 4.08
N LEU A 49 -4.83 5.22 5.36
CA LEU A 49 -3.63 5.88 5.88
C LEU A 49 -2.91 4.94 6.83
N LEU A 50 -1.59 4.82 6.68
CA LEU A 50 -0.71 4.10 7.59
C LEU A 50 0.05 5.10 8.50
N PRO A 51 -0.29 5.20 9.80
CA PRO A 51 0.38 6.10 10.74
C PRO A 51 1.80 5.64 11.11
N ALA A 52 2.64 6.57 11.57
CA ALA A 52 3.96 6.31 12.14
C ALA A 52 4.95 5.58 11.19
N HIS A 53 4.76 5.76 9.88
CA HIS A 53 5.67 5.26 8.85
C HIS A 53 6.02 6.39 7.87
N ALA A 54 7.13 6.25 7.14
CA ALA A 54 7.48 7.13 6.04
C ALA A 54 8.04 6.34 4.86
N THR A 55 7.82 6.89 3.66
CA THR A 55 8.40 6.41 2.42
C THR A 55 9.67 7.19 2.07
N TRP A 56 10.71 6.49 1.62
CA TRP A 56 12.01 7.04 1.26
C TRP A 56 12.40 6.67 -0.16
N HIS A 57 13.16 7.53 -0.83
CA HIS A 57 13.78 7.18 -2.10
C HIS A 57 14.85 6.11 -1.89
N VAL A 58 14.78 5.04 -2.69
CA VAL A 58 15.85 4.05 -2.80
C VAL A 58 16.80 4.51 -3.92
N GLN A 59 18.10 4.41 -3.69
CA GLN A 59 19.11 4.88 -4.64
C GLN A 59 18.99 4.13 -5.99
N LYS A 60 18.97 4.90 -7.09
CA LYS A 60 19.03 4.42 -8.49
C LYS A 60 17.81 3.61 -8.97
N VAL A 61 16.74 3.56 -8.19
CA VAL A 61 15.51 2.86 -8.57
C VAL A 61 14.29 3.77 -8.43
N ASP A 62 13.18 3.33 -9.01
CA ASP A 62 11.94 4.12 -9.13
C ASP A 62 10.82 3.60 -8.21
N TYR A 63 11.16 2.97 -7.09
CA TYR A 63 10.22 2.48 -6.09
C TYR A 63 10.59 2.95 -4.66
N PRO A 64 9.59 3.15 -3.77
CA PRO A 64 9.81 3.65 -2.43
C PRO A 64 10.12 2.57 -1.40
N ALA A 65 10.96 2.89 -0.42
CA ALA A 65 11.12 2.09 0.80
C ALA A 65 10.17 2.59 1.90
N LEU A 66 9.29 1.73 2.41
CA LEU A 66 8.48 2.02 3.61
C LEU A 66 9.23 1.63 4.87
N VAL A 67 9.43 2.60 5.77
CA VAL A 67 10.19 2.45 7.01
C VAL A 67 9.38 2.99 8.19
N PRO A 68 9.30 2.26 9.33
CA PRO A 68 8.75 2.81 10.57
C PRO A 68 9.52 4.05 11.03
N ILE A 69 8.84 5.07 11.54
CA ILE A 69 9.51 6.31 11.98
C ILE A 69 10.53 6.06 13.10
N SER A 70 10.28 5.06 13.95
CA SER A 70 11.19 4.63 15.01
C SER A 70 12.51 4.02 14.50
N GLU A 71 12.57 3.60 13.24
CA GLU A 71 13.70 2.88 12.66
C GLU A 71 14.51 3.72 11.65
N ARG A 72 14.12 4.99 11.42
CA ARG A 72 14.81 5.87 10.47
C ARG A 72 16.22 6.26 10.92
N ARG A 73 17.11 6.58 9.96
CA ARG A 73 18.45 7.11 10.29
C ARG A 73 18.35 8.53 10.89
N PRO A 74 19.29 8.94 11.77
CA PRO A 74 19.29 10.30 12.32
C PRO A 74 19.35 11.41 11.25
N GLN A 75 20.06 11.17 10.14
CA GLN A 75 20.14 12.10 9.00
C GLN A 75 18.83 12.23 8.22
N GLN A 76 17.91 11.27 8.40
CA GLN A 76 16.56 11.25 7.84
C GLN A 76 15.54 11.92 8.79
N GLN A 77 15.99 12.57 9.86
CA GLN A 77 15.12 13.40 10.68
C GLN A 77 14.71 14.65 9.91
N HIS A 78 13.44 15.03 10.04
CA HIS A 78 12.93 16.26 9.44
C HIS A 78 13.77 17.46 9.93
N PRO A 79 14.18 18.39 9.05
CA PRO A 79 14.70 19.66 9.51
C PRO A 79 13.63 20.28 10.42
N SER A 80 14.06 20.80 11.56
CA SER A 80 13.23 21.26 12.70
C SER A 80 12.25 22.42 12.39
N SER A 81 11.94 22.65 11.12
CA SER A 81 11.13 23.73 10.56
C SER A 81 9.77 23.30 10.01
N SER A 82 9.45 22.00 9.94
CA SER A 82 8.09 21.51 9.70
C SER A 82 7.45 21.10 11.03
N SER A 83 6.27 21.66 11.34
CA SER A 83 5.53 21.44 12.58
C SER A 83 4.98 20.02 12.78
N ASP A 84 5.17 19.11 11.81
CA ASP A 84 4.67 17.74 11.90
C ASP A 84 5.41 16.95 12.97
N THR A 85 4.69 16.57 14.00
CA THR A 85 5.17 15.60 14.99
C THR A 85 5.25 14.21 14.35
N ASP A 86 6.14 13.35 14.84
CA ASP A 86 6.25 11.95 14.34
C ASP A 86 4.92 11.18 14.39
N ALA A 87 4.00 11.59 15.27
CA ALA A 87 2.65 11.03 15.40
C ALA A 87 1.68 11.45 14.28
N GLU A 88 1.96 12.56 13.59
CA GLU A 88 1.15 13.08 12.48
C GLU A 88 1.60 12.54 11.12
N ILE A 89 2.77 11.90 11.07
CA ILE A 89 3.28 11.32 9.82
C ILE A 89 2.44 10.09 9.45
N VAL A 90 1.77 10.19 8.32
CA VAL A 90 0.99 9.12 7.70
C VAL A 90 1.48 8.85 6.28
N VAL A 91 1.36 7.59 5.85
CA VAL A 91 1.57 7.18 4.46
C VAL A 91 0.21 6.87 3.84
N PRO A 92 -0.17 7.56 2.76
CA PRO A 92 -1.37 7.23 2.02
C PRO A 92 -1.21 5.96 1.18
N GLY A 93 -2.30 5.24 0.97
CA GLY A 93 -2.30 4.02 0.19
C GLY A 93 -3.67 3.36 0.11
N THR A 94 -3.70 2.12 -0.38
CA THR A 94 -4.92 1.33 -0.48
C THR A 94 -4.90 0.16 0.49
N LEU A 95 -6.01 -0.02 1.22
CA LEU A 95 -6.31 -1.22 1.98
C LEU A 95 -7.05 -2.21 1.08
N VAL A 96 -6.47 -3.37 0.88
CA VAL A 96 -6.96 -4.44 0.00
C VAL A 96 -7.24 -5.69 0.81
N SER A 97 -8.49 -6.10 0.91
CA SER A 97 -8.88 -7.37 1.54
C SER A 97 -9.29 -8.42 0.51
N GLY A 98 -9.23 -9.69 0.91
CA GLY A 98 -9.63 -10.82 0.06
C GLY A 98 -8.48 -11.48 -0.68
N LEU A 99 -7.22 -11.07 -0.48
CA LEU A 99 -6.07 -11.69 -1.12
C LEU A 99 -5.92 -13.15 -0.67
N THR A 100 -5.78 -14.08 -1.61
CA THR A 100 -5.58 -15.50 -1.31
C THR A 100 -4.10 -15.81 -1.10
N ASP A 101 -3.79 -16.98 -0.53
CA ASP A 101 -2.41 -17.50 -0.47
C ASP A 101 -1.73 -17.54 -1.86
N ARG A 102 -2.52 -17.74 -2.94
CA ARG A 102 -2.00 -17.73 -4.31
C ARG A 102 -1.63 -16.32 -4.75
N ASP A 103 -2.45 -15.32 -4.45
CA ASP A 103 -2.15 -13.92 -4.74
C ASP A 103 -0.88 -13.48 -4.00
N LEU A 104 -0.76 -13.87 -2.71
CA LEU A 104 0.42 -13.55 -1.90
C LEU A 104 1.71 -14.13 -2.44
N ARG A 105 1.72 -15.34 -3.01
CA ARG A 105 2.95 -15.91 -3.61
C ARG A 105 3.49 -15.08 -4.76
N TYR A 106 2.61 -14.49 -5.57
CA TYR A 106 3.06 -13.63 -6.66
C TYR A 106 3.46 -12.24 -6.18
N LEU A 107 2.81 -11.73 -5.13
CA LEU A 107 3.21 -10.48 -4.48
C LEU A 107 4.60 -10.63 -3.83
N ASP A 108 4.86 -11.73 -3.11
CA ASP A 108 6.19 -12.00 -2.54
C ASP A 108 7.29 -12.03 -3.60
N LEU A 109 6.99 -12.67 -4.74
CA LEU A 109 7.92 -12.75 -5.86
C LEU A 109 8.16 -11.39 -6.51
N PHE A 110 7.13 -10.55 -6.59
CA PHE A 110 7.23 -9.21 -7.17
C PHE A 110 8.04 -8.26 -6.28
N GLU A 111 7.86 -8.33 -4.96
CA GLU A 111 8.55 -7.45 -3.99
C GLU A 111 10.01 -7.87 -3.76
N GLY A 112 10.34 -9.15 -4.00
CA GLY A 112 11.70 -9.65 -3.91
C GLY A 112 12.21 -9.78 -2.47
N ASP A 113 13.53 -9.65 -2.29
CA ASP A 113 14.23 -9.84 -1.02
C ASP A 113 14.54 -8.52 -0.28
N GLU A 114 14.30 -7.37 -0.91
CA GLU A 114 14.49 -6.04 -0.33
C GLU A 114 13.36 -5.66 0.65
N TYR A 115 12.26 -6.41 0.63
CA TYR A 115 11.08 -6.18 1.45
C TYR A 115 10.67 -7.42 2.25
N VAL A 116 10.04 -7.18 3.40
CA VAL A 116 9.48 -8.22 4.25
C VAL A 116 8.05 -7.88 4.64
N ARG A 117 7.18 -8.89 4.66
CA ARG A 117 5.81 -8.73 5.17
C ARG A 117 5.81 -8.49 6.67
N LYS A 118 5.14 -7.44 7.11
CA LYS A 118 4.89 -7.15 8.52
C LYS A 118 3.44 -6.80 8.74
N GLU A 119 2.92 -7.13 9.93
CA GLU A 119 1.61 -6.65 10.36
C GLU A 119 1.69 -5.14 10.68
N VAL A 120 0.66 -4.41 10.27
CA VAL A 120 0.50 -2.97 10.49
C VAL A 120 -0.94 -2.63 10.84
N ASP A 121 -1.13 -1.54 11.58
CA ASP A 121 -2.45 -0.98 11.89
C ASP A 121 -2.74 0.20 10.98
N VAL A 122 -3.78 0.07 10.16
CA VAL A 122 -4.12 1.00 9.10
C VAL A 122 -5.43 1.70 9.42
N ARG A 123 -5.56 2.99 9.11
CA ARG A 123 -6.80 3.74 9.24
C ARG A 123 -7.50 3.82 7.88
N PRO A 124 -8.63 3.14 7.66
CA PRO A 124 -9.41 3.33 6.45
C PRO A 124 -9.88 4.79 6.32
N ALA A 125 -9.89 5.32 5.10
CA ALA A 125 -10.42 6.66 4.80
C ALA A 125 -11.93 6.74 5.04
N VAL A 126 -12.62 5.67 4.62
CA VAL A 126 -14.06 5.51 4.70
C VAL A 126 -14.39 4.14 5.29
N GLU A 127 -15.46 4.09 6.08
CA GLU A 127 -16.03 2.86 6.60
C GLU A 127 -16.69 2.03 5.48
N GLY A 128 -16.67 0.71 5.64
CA GLY A 128 -17.26 -0.23 4.68
C GLY A 128 -16.25 -1.14 3.99
N GLU A 129 -16.75 -2.02 3.11
CA GLU A 129 -15.91 -3.06 2.51
C GLU A 129 -14.96 -2.52 1.42
N GLY A 130 -15.28 -1.39 0.79
CA GLY A 130 -14.57 -0.87 -0.38
C GLY A 130 -15.16 -1.42 -1.70
N ILE A 131 -14.50 -1.12 -2.81
CA ILE A 131 -14.95 -1.51 -4.16
C ILE A 131 -14.12 -2.67 -4.71
N SER A 132 -14.70 -3.46 -5.62
CA SER A 132 -13.96 -4.53 -6.28
C SER A 132 -12.81 -3.96 -7.13
N ASN A 133 -11.63 -4.60 -7.10
CA ASN A 133 -10.51 -4.16 -7.95
C ASN A 133 -10.88 -4.20 -9.44
N ALA A 134 -11.73 -5.15 -9.84
CA ALA A 134 -12.20 -5.29 -11.22
C ALA A 134 -13.05 -4.10 -11.71
N LEU A 135 -13.60 -3.29 -10.79
CA LEU A 135 -14.42 -2.11 -11.08
C LEU A 135 -13.63 -0.80 -11.05
N ARG A 136 -12.35 -0.83 -10.66
CA ARG A 136 -11.49 0.37 -10.61
C ARG A 136 -11.01 0.75 -12.01
N PRO A 137 -10.83 2.05 -12.31
CA PRO A 137 -10.39 2.50 -13.64
C PRO A 137 -8.98 2.02 -13.94
N ARG A 138 -8.79 1.37 -15.09
CA ARG A 138 -7.54 0.70 -15.49
C ARG A 138 -6.66 1.56 -16.37
N ASP A 139 -7.30 2.51 -17.04
CA ASP A 139 -6.77 3.51 -17.94
C ASP A 139 -6.41 4.81 -17.20
N ALA A 140 -6.86 4.96 -15.95
CA ALA A 140 -6.39 6.02 -15.07
C ALA A 140 -4.86 5.97 -14.97
N SER A 141 -4.19 7.11 -15.04
CA SER A 141 -2.75 7.12 -14.84
C SER A 141 -2.44 6.81 -13.39
N LEU A 142 -1.27 6.18 -13.11
CA LEU A 142 -0.83 6.02 -11.73
C LEU A 142 -0.82 7.38 -11.01
N ALA A 143 -0.49 8.46 -11.71
CA ALA A 143 -0.50 9.81 -11.15
C ALA A 143 -1.87 10.24 -10.61
N ASP A 144 -2.93 10.00 -11.36
CA ASP A 144 -4.30 10.37 -10.95
C ASP A 144 -4.74 9.54 -9.73
N ILE A 145 -4.46 8.23 -9.76
CA ILE A 145 -4.76 7.35 -8.62
C ILE A 145 -4.00 7.80 -7.36
N LEU A 146 -2.74 8.21 -7.51
CA LEU A 146 -1.95 8.69 -6.37
C LEU A 146 -2.45 10.05 -5.85
N ALA A 147 -2.95 10.93 -6.72
CA ALA A 147 -3.52 12.21 -6.33
C ALA A 147 -4.82 12.02 -5.52
N ASP A 148 -5.65 11.05 -5.89
CA ASP A 148 -6.87 10.68 -5.15
C ASP A 148 -6.55 10.08 -3.76
N LEU A 149 -5.31 9.65 -3.53
CA LEU A 149 -4.84 9.10 -2.25
C LEU A 149 -4.28 10.17 -1.31
N ASP A 150 -4.24 11.46 -1.68
CA ASP A 150 -3.74 12.54 -0.80
C ASP A 150 -4.42 12.47 0.58
N PRO A 151 -3.66 12.46 1.70
CA PRO A 151 -4.20 12.51 3.05
C PRO A 151 -5.20 13.63 3.28
N ALA A 152 -5.06 14.79 2.63
CA ALA A 152 -6.05 15.86 2.73
C ALA A 152 -7.40 15.42 2.14
N THR A 153 -7.40 14.85 0.94
CA THR A 153 -8.59 14.28 0.28
C THR A 153 -9.16 13.10 1.09
N THR A 154 -8.27 12.22 1.53
CA THR A 154 -8.59 10.98 2.27
C THR A 154 -9.14 11.25 3.68
N ALA A 155 -8.65 12.29 4.35
CA ALA A 155 -9.13 12.71 5.67
C ALA A 155 -10.40 13.56 5.59
N LEU A 156 -10.64 14.28 4.49
CA LEU A 156 -11.88 15.04 4.25
C LEU A 156 -13.10 14.12 4.04
N GLU A 157 -12.89 12.91 3.51
CA GLU A 157 -13.95 11.91 3.31
C GLU A 157 -14.39 11.21 4.61
N GLY A 158 -13.58 11.29 5.68
CA GLY A 158 -13.88 10.76 7.00
C GLY A 158 -14.27 11.86 7.99
N GLN A 159 -15.57 12.10 8.17
CA GLN A 159 -16.06 12.94 9.26
C GLN A 159 -15.62 12.32 10.61
N ASN A 160 -14.54 12.87 11.18
CA ASN A 160 -13.91 12.57 12.47
C ASN A 160 -12.77 11.50 12.47
N PRO A 161 -11.51 11.89 12.26
CA PRO A 161 -10.34 10.98 12.31
C PRO A 161 -10.07 10.37 13.70
N ALA A 162 -10.77 10.83 14.75
CA ALA A 162 -10.66 10.25 16.09
C ALA A 162 -11.56 9.01 16.31
N ALA A 163 -12.43 8.66 15.35
CA ALA A 163 -13.42 7.60 15.51
C ALA A 163 -13.31 6.43 14.50
N SER A 164 -12.45 6.51 13.47
CA SER A 164 -12.23 5.36 12.59
C SER A 164 -11.37 4.32 13.29
N SER A 165 -11.91 3.11 13.44
CA SER A 165 -11.17 1.99 14.02
C SER A 165 -9.99 1.61 13.14
N THR A 166 -8.84 1.30 13.74
CA THR A 166 -7.71 0.75 12.99
C THR A 166 -8.03 -0.67 12.54
N VAL A 167 -7.62 -1.00 11.32
CA VAL A 167 -7.76 -2.33 10.73
C VAL A 167 -6.38 -2.96 10.65
N ARG A 168 -6.24 -4.18 11.19
CA ARG A 168 -5.02 -4.95 11.07
C ARG A 168 -4.85 -5.43 9.62
N ALA A 169 -3.69 -5.13 9.06
CA ALA A 169 -3.31 -5.53 7.70
C ALA A 169 -1.84 -5.97 7.68
N GLN A 170 -1.38 -6.41 6.51
CA GLN A 170 0.02 -6.64 6.22
C GLN A 170 0.54 -5.57 5.25
N ALA A 171 1.82 -5.23 5.33
CA ALA A 171 2.49 -4.38 4.34
C ALA A 171 3.90 -4.91 4.07
N TYR A 172 4.44 -4.60 2.89
CA TYR A 172 5.83 -4.85 2.56
C TYR A 172 6.68 -3.70 3.11
N LEU A 173 7.48 -3.99 4.14
CA LEU A 173 8.39 -3.02 4.75
C LEU A 173 9.80 -3.26 4.24
N TRP A 174 10.55 -2.18 4.05
CA TRP A 174 11.95 -2.26 3.62
C TRP A 174 12.78 -2.99 4.66
N CYS A 175 13.52 -4.03 4.26
CA CYS A 175 14.43 -4.79 5.13
C CYS A 175 15.88 -4.79 4.66
N ALA A 176 16.16 -4.28 3.46
CA ALA A 176 17.52 -4.05 2.99
C ALA A 176 18.23 -2.91 3.76
N PRO A 177 19.57 -2.75 3.63
CA PRO A 177 20.31 -1.76 4.40
C PRO A 177 19.81 -0.32 4.21
N LEU A 178 19.59 0.41 5.31
CA LEU A 178 19.14 1.81 5.27
C LEU A 178 20.13 2.76 4.54
N SER A 179 21.37 2.34 4.34
CA SER A 179 22.37 3.05 3.54
C SER A 179 22.05 3.11 2.05
N MET A 180 21.15 2.25 1.57
CA MET A 180 20.63 2.29 0.18
C MET A 180 19.53 3.33 0.01
N LEU A 181 19.04 3.92 1.11
CA LEU A 181 18.04 4.97 1.07
C LEU A 181 18.71 6.33 0.90
N GLU A 182 18.10 7.21 0.13
CA GLU A 182 18.45 8.62 0.10
C GLU A 182 17.95 9.32 1.37
N ASP A 183 18.55 10.45 1.73
CA ASP A 183 18.07 11.32 2.81
C ASP A 183 16.91 12.23 2.32
N ARG A 184 16.09 11.69 1.40
CA ARG A 184 14.97 12.36 0.74
C ARG A 184 13.71 11.51 0.92
N ARG A 185 12.67 12.13 1.48
CA ARG A 185 11.35 11.50 1.56
C ARG A 185 10.82 11.27 0.14
N TRP A 186 10.22 10.11 -0.04
CA TRP A 186 9.44 9.83 -1.22
C TRP A 186 8.06 10.46 -1.05
N ILE A 187 7.82 11.54 -1.77
CA ILE A 187 6.51 12.20 -1.78
C ILE A 187 5.69 11.60 -2.91
N PHE A 188 4.58 10.98 -2.53
CA PHE A 188 3.75 10.17 -3.40
C PHE A 188 3.27 10.93 -4.66
N ALA A 189 2.85 12.19 -4.50
CA ALA A 189 2.44 13.06 -5.59
C ALA A 189 3.59 13.45 -6.55
N GLU A 190 4.83 13.57 -6.07
CA GLU A 190 5.98 13.89 -6.93
C GLU A 190 6.31 12.73 -7.86
N PHE A 191 6.35 11.51 -7.31
CA PHE A 191 6.60 10.29 -8.08
C PHE A 191 5.56 10.09 -9.19
N ALA A 192 4.29 10.25 -8.83
CA ALA A 192 3.15 10.20 -9.73
C ALA A 192 3.41 11.00 -11.01
N ARG A 193 3.80 12.27 -10.85
CA ARG A 193 4.02 13.18 -11.97
C ARG A 193 5.19 12.78 -12.87
N GLU A 194 6.26 12.25 -12.28
CA GLU A 194 7.55 12.13 -12.96
C GLU A 194 7.82 10.73 -13.55
N LYS A 195 7.37 9.67 -12.88
CA LYS A 195 7.83 8.29 -13.16
C LYS A 195 6.73 7.27 -13.41
N ALA A 196 5.46 7.64 -13.19
CA ALA A 196 4.28 6.77 -13.39
C ALA A 196 4.23 6.06 -14.75
N LYS A 197 4.68 6.73 -15.82
CA LYS A 197 4.63 6.24 -17.21
C LYS A 197 5.46 4.98 -17.45
N ARG A 198 6.43 4.66 -16.57
CA ARG A 198 7.28 3.46 -16.67
C ARG A 198 6.58 2.18 -16.21
N TRP A 199 5.50 2.31 -15.45
CA TRP A 199 4.84 1.19 -14.78
C TRP A 199 3.53 0.75 -15.44
N VAL A 200 2.98 1.59 -16.33
CA VAL A 200 1.69 1.38 -16.99
C VAL A 200 1.87 1.38 -18.51
N GLY A 201 1.40 0.32 -19.18
CA GLY A 201 1.45 0.17 -20.64
C GLY A 201 2.53 -0.79 -21.15
N ALA A 202 2.66 -0.90 -22.48
CA ALA A 202 3.51 -1.89 -23.16
C ALA A 202 5.03 -1.73 -22.94
N GLN A 203 5.48 -0.67 -22.26
CA GLN A 203 6.91 -0.42 -22.00
C GLN A 203 7.38 -0.94 -20.62
N ALA A 204 6.47 -1.47 -19.80
CA ALA A 204 6.75 -1.85 -18.41
C ALA A 204 7.23 -3.31 -18.22
N ASP A 205 7.50 -4.05 -19.30
CA ASP A 205 7.66 -5.52 -19.24
C ASP A 205 8.85 -6.00 -18.39
N HIS A 206 9.91 -5.22 -18.23
CA HIS A 206 11.07 -5.62 -17.42
C HIS A 206 10.73 -5.81 -15.93
N GLU A 207 9.81 -5.00 -15.38
CA GLU A 207 9.41 -5.02 -13.97
C GLU A 207 8.60 -6.26 -13.57
N TYR A 208 8.10 -7.03 -14.55
CA TYR A 208 7.23 -8.19 -14.31
C TYR A 208 7.89 -9.52 -14.66
N THR A 209 9.17 -9.52 -15.06
CA THR A 209 9.86 -10.66 -15.67
C THR A 209 9.74 -11.95 -14.85
N ASP A 210 10.00 -11.89 -13.54
CA ASP A 210 10.01 -13.08 -12.69
C ASP A 210 8.60 -13.61 -12.40
N VAL A 211 7.63 -12.69 -12.22
CA VAL A 211 6.21 -13.02 -12.06
C VAL A 211 5.67 -13.69 -13.32
N ASP A 212 5.96 -13.12 -14.49
CA ASP A 212 5.49 -13.62 -15.78
C ASP A 212 6.15 -14.98 -16.12
N ARG A 213 7.45 -15.15 -15.85
CA ARG A 213 8.15 -16.44 -16.01
C ARG A 213 7.55 -17.54 -15.15
N THR A 214 7.28 -17.26 -13.87
CA THR A 214 6.72 -18.24 -12.93
C THR A 214 5.32 -18.70 -13.37
N ARG A 215 4.55 -17.83 -14.02
CA ARG A 215 3.26 -18.21 -14.59
C ARG A 215 3.39 -19.07 -15.84
N SER A 216 4.26 -18.70 -16.76
CA SER A 216 4.47 -19.46 -17.99
C SER A 216 5.00 -20.88 -17.72
N GLY A 217 5.75 -21.08 -16.62
CA GLY A 217 6.26 -22.40 -16.21
C GLY A 217 5.23 -23.33 -15.55
N ASN A 218 4.11 -22.80 -15.02
CA ASN A 218 3.05 -23.59 -14.38
C ASN A 218 1.90 -23.98 -15.34
N GLY A 219 2.08 -23.73 -16.64
CA GLY A 219 1.09 -24.00 -17.70
C GLY A 219 1.35 -25.27 -18.52
N ALA A 220 2.22 -26.18 -18.07
CA ALA A 220 2.52 -27.46 -18.72
C ALA A 220 2.06 -28.65 -17.87
#